data_AF-A0ABD3FUK7-F1
#
_entry.id   AF-A0ABD3FUK7-F1
#
_cell.length_a   1.000
_cell.length_b   1.000
_cell.length_c   1.000
_cell.angle_alpha   90.00
_cell.angle_beta   90.00
_cell.angle_gamma   90.00
#
_symmetry.space_group_name_H-M   'P 1'
#
loop_
_entity.id
_entity.type
_entity.pdbx_description
1 polymer ?
#
loop_
_entity_poly.entity_id
_entity_poly.type
_entity_poly.pdbx_seq_one_letter_code
_entity_poly.pdbx_strand_id
1 'polypeptide(L)' 'MDPGHINPETSAPFTLQEQLRLLDEQEPGRAQWSYCATDEDRIAQLPEDIRNKLILAGQRVQFSELWNS' A
#
# COMPACT_ATOMS: atom_id res chain seq x y z
N MET A 1 -18.52 -2.16 -20.20
CA MET A 1 -17.59 -1.26 -19.49
C MET A 1 -18.12 -1.09 -18.09
N ASP A 2 -17.28 -1.21 -17.07
CA ASP A 2 -17.70 -0.99 -15.68
C ASP A 2 -18.18 0.47 -15.54
N PRO A 3 -19.42 0.71 -15.07
CA PRO A 3 -19.96 2.06 -14.91
C PRO A 3 -19.16 2.94 -13.93
N GLY A 4 -18.26 2.36 -13.11
CA GLY A 4 -17.38 3.11 -12.20
C GLY A 4 -16.31 3.98 -12.87
N HIS A 5 -16.14 3.91 -14.20
CA HIS A 5 -15.13 4.69 -14.91
C HIS A 5 -15.63 6.00 -15.52
N ILE A 6 -16.92 6.31 -15.39
CA ILE A 6 -17.52 7.52 -15.98
C ILE A 6 -17.86 8.49 -14.86
N ASN A 7 -17.37 9.72 -14.99
CA ASN A 7 -17.74 10.80 -14.09
C ASN A 7 -19.23 11.15 -14.30
N PRO A 8 -20.08 11.04 -13.26
CA PRO A 8 -21.51 11.29 -13.39
C PRO A 8 -21.86 12.75 -13.68
N GLU A 9 -20.97 13.70 -13.38
CA GLU A 9 -21.19 15.13 -13.60
C GLU A 9 -20.82 15.57 -15.02
N THR A 10 -19.75 14.99 -15.58
CA THR A 10 -19.23 15.39 -16.90
C THR A 10 -19.58 14.39 -18.00
N SER A 11 -20.10 13.21 -17.64
CA SER A 11 -20.33 12.07 -18.55
C SER A 11 -19.08 11.63 -19.34
N ALA A 12 -17.90 12.03 -18.88
CA ALA A 12 -16.61 11.68 -19.47
C ALA A 12 -15.92 10.58 -18.66
N PRO A 13 -15.03 9.78 -19.28
CA PRO A 13 -14.20 8.84 -18.53
C PRO A 13 -13.33 9.60 -17.53
N PHE A 14 -13.22 9.09 -16.30
CA PHE A 14 -12.26 9.61 -15.32
C PHE A 14 -10.84 9.54 -15.89
N THR A 15 -10.06 10.59 -15.65
CA THR A 15 -8.62 10.57 -15.93
C THR A 15 -7.93 9.52 -15.07
N LEU A 16 -6.76 9.04 -15.50
CA LEU A 16 -5.98 8.06 -14.75
C LEU A 16 -5.72 8.49 -13.30
N GLN A 17 -5.51 9.79 -13.07
CA GLN A 17 -5.25 10.33 -11.73
C GLN A 17 -6.51 10.28 -10.84
N GLU A 18 -7.69 10.55 -11.39
CA GLU A 18 -8.96 10.44 -10.67
C GLU A 18 -9.30 8.98 -10.35
N GLN A 19 -9.05 8.07 -11.30
CA GLN A 19 -9.23 6.63 -11.07
C GLN A 19 -8.31 6.13 -9.94
N LEU A 20 -7.05 6.57 -9.92
CA LEU A 20 -6.12 6.23 -8.84
C LEU A 20 -6.57 6.81 -7.50
N ARG A 21 -7.06 8.07 -7.47
CA ARG A 21 -7.60 8.66 -6.24
C ARG A 21 -8.80 7.89 -5.71
N LEU A 22 -9.76 7.53 -6.57
CA LEU A 22 -10.92 6.73 -6.18
C LEU A 22 -10.51 5.35 -5.65
N LEU A 23 -9.50 4.74 -6.27
CA LEU A 23 -8.95 3.47 -5.79
C LEU A 23 -8.27 3.62 -4.43
N ASP A 24 -7.52 4.70 -4.22
CA ASP A 24 -6.88 5.00 -2.94
C ASP A 24 -7.91 5.33 -1.83
N GLU A 25 -9.07 5.91 -2.19
CA GLU A 25 -10.20 6.11 -1.26
C GLU A 25 -10.94 4.81 -0.91
N GLN A 26 -11.11 3.91 -1.89
CA GLN A 26 -11.73 2.59 -1.68
C GLN A 26 -10.80 1.63 -0.95
N GLU A 27 -9.49 1.74 -1.17
CA GLU A 27 -8.45 0.92 -0.59
C GLU A 27 -7.38 1.79 0.10
N PRO A 28 -7.71 2.46 1.22
CA PRO A 28 -6.78 3.37 1.89
C PRO A 28 -5.48 2.70 2.35
N GLY A 29 -5.48 1.37 2.53
CA GLY A 29 -4.27 0.60 2.80
C GLY A 29 -3.28 0.58 1.63
N ARG A 30 -3.76 0.61 0.38
CA ARG A 30 -2.92 0.66 -0.83
C ARG A 30 -2.16 1.98 -0.91
N ALA A 31 -2.85 3.09 -0.68
CA ALA A 31 -2.23 4.42 -0.64
C ALA A 31 -1.14 4.50 0.43
N GLN A 32 -1.41 3.98 1.62
CA GLN A 32 -0.47 3.98 2.74
C GLN A 32 0.82 3.18 2.45
N TRP A 33 0.72 2.05 1.75
CA TRP A 33 1.89 1.22 1.43
C TRP A 33 2.76 1.82 0.32
N SER A 34 2.17 2.62 -0.57
CA SER A 34 2.91 3.31 -1.64
C SER A 34 3.79 4.47 -1.13
N TYR A 35 3.49 5.02 0.04
CA TYR A 35 4.19 6.18 0.61
C TYR A 35 5.34 5.79 1.56
N CYS A 36 5.40 4.54 2.02
CA CYS A 36 6.43 4.07 2.94
C CYS A 36 7.66 3.55 2.16
N ALA A 37 8.75 4.32 2.19
CA ALA A 37 9.98 4.04 1.43
C ALA A 37 10.83 2.91 2.04
N THR A 38 10.70 2.67 3.34
CA THR A 38 11.45 1.64 4.08
C THR A 38 10.51 0.66 4.78
N ASP A 39 11.04 -0.52 5.12
CA ASP A 39 10.30 -1.50 5.92
C ASP A 39 10.01 -0.97 7.33
N GLU A 40 10.92 -0.17 7.88
CA GLU A 40 10.75 0.53 9.15
C GLU A 40 9.58 1.51 9.12
N ASP A 41 9.46 2.31 8.05
CA ASP A 41 8.33 3.22 7.88
C ASP A 41 7.01 2.46 7.78
N ARG A 42 7.00 1.33 7.05
CA ARG A 42 5.82 0.46 6.94
C ARG A 42 5.41 -0.10 8.29
N ILE A 43 6.37 -0.56 9.10
CA ILE A 43 6.12 -1.11 10.44
C ILE A 43 5.65 -0.02 11.41
N ALA A 44 6.16 1.20 11.29
CA ALA A 44 5.77 2.34 12.13
C ALA A 44 4.32 2.77 11.91
N GLN A 45 3.77 2.57 10.71
CA GLN A 45 2.36 2.83 10.40
C GLN A 45 1.39 1.77 10.97
N LEU A 46 1.89 0.64 11.47
CA LEU A 46 1.03 -0.43 12.00
C LEU A 46 0.61 -0.16 13.45
N PRO A 47 -0.59 -0.61 13.85
CA PRO A 47 -1.00 -0.66 15.25
C PRO A 47 0.02 -1.39 16.12
N GLU A 48 0.18 -0.94 17.37
CA GLU A 48 1.20 -1.43 18.29
C GLU A 48 1.09 -2.94 18.57
N ASP A 49 -0.14 -3.46 18.66
CA ASP A 49 -0.43 -4.88 18.85
C ASP A 49 -0.01 -5.75 17.67
N ILE A 50 0.00 -5.20 16.45
CA ILE A 50 0.51 -5.84 15.25
C ILE A 50 2.03 -5.70 15.19
N ARG A 51 2.57 -4.51 15.47
CA ARG A 51 4.01 -4.24 15.49
C ARG A 51 4.75 -5.19 16.43
N ASN A 52 4.20 -5.47 17.61
CA ASN A 52 4.80 -6.37 18.60
C ASN A 52 4.79 -7.86 18.18
N LYS A 53 4.01 -8.22 17.16
CA LYS A 53 3.97 -9.57 16.57
C LYS A 53 4.92 -9.72 15.37
N LEU A 54 5.52 -8.62 14.91
CA LEU A 54 6.41 -8.62 13.76
C LEU A 54 7.85 -8.83 14.18
N ILE A 55 8.59 -9.56 13.34
CA ILE A 55 10.04 -9.60 13.42
C ILE A 55 10.56 -8.21 13.01
N LEU A 56 11.33 -7.59 13.90
CA LEU A 56 11.94 -6.27 13.68
C LEU A 56 12.80 -6.31 12.41
N ALA A 57 12.82 -5.21 11.64
CA ALA A 57 13.52 -5.16 10.36
C ALA A 57 15.00 -5.57 10.47
N GLY A 58 15.71 -5.13 11.52
CA GLY A 58 17.10 -5.53 11.78
C GLY A 58 17.32 -6.99 12.24
N GLN A 59 16.24 -7.74 12.49
CA GLN A 59 16.26 -9.17 12.81
C GLN A 59 15.74 -10.04 11.66
N ARG A 60 15.29 -9.43 10.57
CA ARG A 60 14.88 -10.14 9.36
C ARG A 60 16.14 -10.58 8.63
N VAL A 61 16.47 -11.86 8.73
CA VAL A 61 17.53 -12.46 7.91
C VAL A 61 17.11 -12.33 6.45
N GLN A 62 17.96 -11.76 5.61
CA GLN A 62 17.65 -11.70 4.19
C GLN A 62 17.64 -13.12 3.65
N PHE A 63 16.62 -13.44 2.86
CA PHE A 63 16.48 -14.78 2.27
C PHE A 63 17.72 -15.20 1.44
N SER A 64 18.45 -14.22 0.90
CA SER A 64 19.74 -14.42 0.22
C SER A 64 20.86 -14.94 1.12
N GLU A 65 20.82 -14.68 2.42
CA GLU A 65 21.81 -15.19 3.40
C GLU A 65 21.54 -16.65 3.78
N LEU A 66 20.29 -17.12 3.66
CA LEU A 66 19.89 -18.49 3.99
C LEU A 66 20.27 -19.51 2.89
N TRP A 67 20.44 -19.08 1.65
CA TRP A 67 20.80 -19.99 0.53
C TRP A 67 22.32 -20.18 0.36
N ASN A 68 23.13 -19.35 1.02
CA ASN A 68 24.60 -19.40 0.94
C ASN A 68 25.24 -20.17 2.12
N SER A 69 24.45 -20.93 2.88
CA SER A 69 24.88 -21.59 4.13
C SER A 69 24.89 -23.12 4.04
#